data_AF-A0AA37CV56-F1
#
_entry.id   AF-A0AA37CV56-F1
#
_cell.length_a   1.000
_cell.length_b   1.000
_cell.length_c   1.000
_cell.angle_alpha   90.00
_cell.angle_beta   90.00
_cell.angle_gamma   90.00
#
_symmetry.space_group_name_H-M   'P 1'
#
loop_
_entity.id
_entity.type
_entity.pdbx_description
1 polymer ?
#
loop_
_entity_poly.entity_id
_entity_poly.type
_entity_poly.pdbx_seq_one_letter_code
_entity_poly.pdbx_strand_id
1 'polypeptide(L)'
;MLSCPQVCRQLLLDPLAMQTEVTELTQPLPFAPPPSNAMATLHSLSIHVLAATDIPVAIRLWLVGMLIHRDPAQLSHEAFLDQVAVLAERGELNTMFEQLPALPRLQWWGLRTMTHQLLAYSQGRRGRQTMQVCLDKINGVLEGTYDEDKLARLQQVWHDRVAPFLASHPQILDNYLLYYVYHHNFPLQPGDKCQAYQLLVVDYFLLRNYLCLLAMDKELDELDELDEQDVVNLFYSYHTIRQHNASFIKTIEQELNDSGFASDISLYALLKP
;
A
#
# COMPACT_ATOMS: atom_id res chain seq x y z
N MET A 1 0.20 -15.52 -5.38
CA MET A 1 -0.08 -15.33 -3.94
C MET A 1 1.25 -15.25 -3.20
N LEU A 2 1.55 -14.15 -2.49
CA LEU A 2 2.87 -13.90 -1.83
C LEU A 2 3.13 -14.75 -0.58
N SER A 3 2.53 -15.94 -0.50
CA SER A 3 2.63 -16.89 0.63
C SER A 3 3.75 -17.93 0.44
N CYS A 4 4.71 -17.63 -0.44
CA CYS A 4 5.96 -18.39 -0.59
C CYS A 4 7.13 -17.41 -0.53
N PRO A 5 8.13 -17.61 0.35
CA PRO A 5 9.28 -16.71 0.47
C PRO A 5 10.06 -16.54 -0.83
N GLN A 6 10.22 -17.62 -1.62
CA GLN A 6 10.97 -17.55 -2.88
C GLN A 6 10.24 -16.73 -3.95
N VAL A 7 8.92 -16.87 -4.04
CA VAL A 7 8.09 -16.07 -4.96
C VAL A 7 8.07 -14.61 -4.52
N CYS A 8 7.97 -14.36 -3.21
CA CYS A 8 8.06 -13.02 -2.63
C CYS A 8 9.40 -12.37 -2.97
N ARG A 9 10.50 -13.11 -2.79
CA ARG A 9 11.86 -12.65 -3.13
C ARG A 9 11.99 -12.29 -4.60
N GLN A 10 11.58 -13.19 -5.50
CA GLN A 10 11.65 -12.94 -6.94
C GLN A 10 10.82 -11.73 -7.33
N LEU A 11 9.58 -11.63 -6.84
CA LEU A 11 8.73 -10.49 -7.15
C LEU A 11 9.35 -9.17 -6.67
N LEU A 12 9.80 -9.11 -5.41
CA LEU A 12 10.23 -7.85 -4.81
C LEU A 12 11.62 -7.40 -5.27
N LEU A 13 12.54 -8.34 -5.51
CA LEU A 13 13.95 -8.00 -5.73
C LEU A 13 14.36 -8.00 -7.20
N ASP A 14 13.68 -8.75 -8.06
CA ASP A 14 14.00 -8.76 -9.50
C ASP A 14 13.43 -7.50 -10.19
N PRO A 15 14.26 -6.60 -10.72
CA PRO A 15 13.80 -5.38 -11.39
C PRO A 15 12.94 -5.64 -12.64
N LEU A 16 12.93 -6.86 -13.16
CA LEU A 16 12.16 -7.26 -14.34
C LEU A 16 10.83 -7.96 -13.98
N ALA A 17 10.56 -8.24 -12.70
CA ALA A 17 9.45 -9.11 -12.29
C ALA A 17 8.05 -8.65 -12.75
N MET A 18 7.83 -7.34 -12.80
CA MET A 18 6.55 -6.73 -13.20
C MET A 18 6.68 -5.84 -14.44
N GLN A 19 7.74 -6.02 -15.24
CA GLN A 19 7.83 -5.33 -16.52
C GLN A 19 6.77 -5.85 -17.48
N THR A 20 6.05 -4.93 -18.10
CA THR A 20 5.03 -5.24 -19.09
C THR A 20 5.57 -4.99 -20.49
N GLU A 21 5.42 -5.97 -21.37
CA GLU A 21 5.71 -5.82 -22.79
C GLU A 21 4.39 -5.68 -23.56
N VAL A 22 4.34 -4.71 -24.48
CA VAL A 22 3.21 -4.56 -25.40
C VAL A 22 3.42 -5.52 -26.56
N THR A 23 2.61 -6.56 -26.62
CA THR A 23 2.55 -7.45 -27.80
C THR A 23 1.27 -7.20 -28.57
N GLU A 24 1.39 -6.72 -29.80
CA GLU A 24 0.25 -6.59 -30.71
C GLU A 24 -0.21 -7.98 -31.15
N LEU A 25 -1.46 -8.32 -30.83
CA LEU A 25 -2.06 -9.57 -31.26
C LEU A 25 -2.46 -9.46 -32.74
N THR A 26 -1.91 -10.35 -33.57
CA THR A 26 -2.20 -10.41 -35.02
C THR A 26 -3.57 -10.99 -35.34
N GLN A 27 -4.27 -11.56 -34.35
CA GLN A 27 -5.59 -12.15 -34.52
C GLN A 27 -6.53 -11.75 -33.36
N PRO A 28 -7.82 -11.51 -33.65
CA PRO A 28 -8.79 -11.18 -32.61
C PRO A 28 -8.96 -12.36 -31.64
N LEU A 29 -9.00 -12.06 -30.34
CA LEU A 29 -9.15 -13.07 -29.29
C LEU A 29 -10.53 -13.75 -29.37
N PRO A 30 -10.61 -15.09 -29.23
CA PRO A 30 -11.83 -15.86 -29.45
C PRO A 30 -12.83 -15.87 -28.26
N PHE A 31 -12.73 -14.94 -27.30
CA PHE A 31 -13.50 -15.02 -26.03
C PHE A 31 -14.26 -13.74 -25.65
N ALA A 32 -15.15 -13.95 -24.66
CA ALA A 32 -16.22 -13.14 -24.08
C ALA A 32 -16.09 -11.61 -24.19
N PRO A 33 -17.23 -10.88 -24.27
CA PRO A 33 -17.21 -9.43 -24.25
C PRO A 33 -16.42 -8.94 -23.04
N PRO A 34 -15.57 -7.91 -23.22
CA PRO A 34 -14.78 -7.38 -22.13
C PRO A 34 -15.71 -6.99 -20.96
N PRO A 35 -15.23 -7.06 -19.69
CA PRO A 35 -15.97 -6.52 -18.56
C PRO A 35 -16.41 -5.08 -18.86
N SER A 36 -17.43 -4.58 -18.16
CA SER A 36 -18.01 -3.25 -18.46
C SER A 36 -16.89 -2.22 -18.70
N ASN A 37 -16.96 -1.52 -19.84
CA ASN A 37 -15.83 -0.76 -20.37
C ASN A 37 -15.20 0.15 -19.31
N ALA A 38 -16.04 0.82 -18.50
CA ALA A 38 -15.60 1.71 -17.43
C ALA A 38 -14.73 1.04 -16.34
N MET A 39 -15.06 -0.19 -15.96
CA MET A 39 -14.36 -0.92 -14.91
C MET A 39 -13.03 -1.51 -15.44
N ALA A 40 -13.03 -2.03 -16.67
CA ALA A 40 -11.80 -2.43 -17.37
C ALA A 40 -10.85 -1.24 -17.57
N THR A 41 -11.39 -0.07 -17.92
CA THR A 41 -10.65 1.19 -17.99
C THR A 41 -10.02 1.53 -16.64
N LEU A 42 -10.75 1.51 -15.53
CA LEU A 42 -10.19 1.80 -14.21
C LEU A 42 -9.03 0.86 -13.82
N HIS A 43 -9.14 -0.43 -14.13
CA HIS A 43 -8.04 -1.38 -13.90
C HIS A 43 -6.79 -0.99 -14.70
N SER A 44 -6.93 -0.78 -16.02
CA SER A 44 -5.82 -0.42 -16.91
C SER A 44 -5.17 0.90 -16.52
N LEU A 45 -5.99 1.92 -16.20
CA LEU A 45 -5.49 3.23 -15.76
C LEU A 45 -4.80 3.17 -14.40
N SER A 46 -5.27 2.32 -13.48
CA SER A 46 -4.58 2.10 -12.20
C SER A 46 -3.19 1.50 -12.41
N ILE A 47 -3.04 0.54 -13.34
CA ILE A 47 -1.74 0.00 -13.74
C ILE A 47 -0.87 1.10 -14.34
N HIS A 48 -1.43 1.92 -15.24
CA HIS A 48 -0.69 3.01 -15.89
C HIS A 48 -0.14 4.02 -14.87
N VAL A 49 -0.97 4.47 -13.93
CA VAL A 49 -0.54 5.37 -12.84
C VAL A 49 0.54 4.72 -11.98
N LEU A 50 0.39 3.43 -11.64
CA LEU A 50 1.38 2.73 -10.84
C LEU A 50 2.69 2.45 -11.58
N ALA A 51 2.68 2.38 -12.90
CA ALA A 51 3.88 2.20 -13.72
C ALA A 51 4.71 3.49 -13.88
N ALA A 52 4.18 4.66 -13.52
CA ALA A 52 4.89 5.94 -13.55
C ALA A 52 5.88 6.07 -12.36
N THR A 53 6.97 5.32 -12.38
CA THR A 53 7.92 5.17 -11.26
C THR A 53 8.72 6.44 -10.95
N ASP A 54 8.66 7.46 -11.81
CA ASP A 54 9.19 8.81 -11.58
C ASP A 54 8.37 9.60 -10.53
N ILE A 55 7.13 9.16 -10.27
CA ILE A 55 6.25 9.75 -9.26
C ILE A 55 6.36 8.97 -7.94
N PRO A 56 6.47 9.65 -6.78
CA PRO A 56 6.48 8.98 -5.47
C PRO A 56 5.28 8.04 -5.27
N VAL A 57 5.54 6.89 -4.65
CA VAL A 57 4.54 5.83 -4.42
C VAL A 57 3.26 6.36 -3.76
N ALA A 58 3.39 7.19 -2.72
CA ALA A 58 2.26 7.76 -2.01
C ALA A 58 1.38 8.64 -2.91
N ILE A 59 2.00 9.39 -3.83
CA ILE A 59 1.28 10.23 -4.80
C ILE A 59 0.59 9.35 -5.85
N ARG A 60 1.26 8.31 -6.37
CA ARG A 60 0.62 7.36 -7.29
C ARG A 60 -0.62 6.71 -6.67
N LEU A 61 -0.54 6.27 -5.41
CA LEU A 61 -1.69 5.73 -4.69
C LEU A 61 -2.80 6.77 -4.49
N TRP A 62 -2.45 8.01 -4.20
CA TRP A 62 -3.42 9.11 -4.11
C TRP A 62 -4.13 9.38 -5.46
N LEU A 63 -3.38 9.37 -6.58
CA LEU A 63 -3.93 9.49 -7.93
C LEU A 63 -4.90 8.33 -8.25
N VAL A 64 -4.54 7.10 -7.88
CA VAL A 64 -5.45 5.94 -7.98
C VAL A 64 -6.73 6.17 -7.17
N GLY A 65 -6.62 6.68 -5.94
CA GLY A 65 -7.79 7.04 -5.13
C GLY A 65 -8.70 8.08 -5.78
N MET A 66 -8.11 9.12 -6.38
CA MET A 66 -8.86 10.12 -7.13
C MET A 66 -9.57 9.52 -8.35
N LEU A 67 -8.94 8.59 -9.08
CA LEU A 67 -9.62 7.86 -10.17
C LEU A 67 -10.83 7.07 -9.66
N ILE A 68 -10.75 6.48 -8.47
CA ILE A 68 -11.81 5.67 -7.88
C ILE A 68 -12.98 6.53 -7.40
N HIS A 69 -12.71 7.62 -6.66
CA HIS A 69 -13.73 8.41 -5.96
C HIS A 69 -14.37 9.50 -6.82
N ARG A 70 -13.72 9.94 -7.90
CA ARG A 70 -14.24 11.00 -8.76
C ARG A 70 -15.44 10.52 -9.59
N ASP A 71 -16.37 11.43 -9.88
CA ASP A 71 -17.44 11.19 -10.85
C ASP A 71 -16.92 11.33 -12.29
N PRO A 72 -16.88 10.25 -13.10
CA PRO A 72 -16.43 10.30 -14.48
C PRO A 72 -17.37 11.09 -15.42
N ALA A 73 -18.59 11.43 -15.00
CA ALA A 73 -19.51 12.20 -15.83
C ALA A 73 -19.06 13.66 -16.04
N GLN A 74 -18.29 14.22 -15.10
CA GLN A 74 -17.81 15.60 -15.18
C GLN A 74 -16.51 15.74 -16.01
N LEU A 75 -15.68 14.70 -16.00
CA LEU A 75 -14.40 14.64 -16.69
C LEU A 75 -14.10 13.16 -16.97
N SER A 76 -13.69 12.77 -18.16
CA SER A 76 -13.32 11.37 -18.41
C SER A 76 -12.06 10.99 -17.60
N HIS A 77 -11.84 9.70 -17.34
CA HIS A 77 -10.63 9.28 -16.61
C HIS A 77 -9.35 9.63 -17.37
N GLU A 78 -9.38 9.52 -18.69
CA GLU A 78 -8.27 9.83 -19.61
C GLU A 78 -7.92 11.32 -19.54
N ALA A 79 -8.90 12.20 -19.79
CA ALA A 79 -8.70 13.64 -19.66
C ALA A 79 -8.24 14.09 -18.25
N PHE A 80 -8.63 13.38 -17.19
CA PHE A 80 -8.09 13.61 -15.86
C PHE A 80 -6.59 13.27 -15.78
N LEU A 81 -6.18 12.12 -16.34
CA LEU A 81 -4.76 11.75 -16.37
C LEU A 81 -3.93 12.67 -17.25
N ASP A 82 -4.48 13.19 -18.35
CA ASP A 82 -3.82 14.21 -19.16
C ASP A 82 -3.54 15.49 -18.33
N GLN A 83 -4.50 15.90 -17.50
CA GLN A 83 -4.30 17.04 -16.58
C GLN A 83 -3.25 16.73 -15.51
N VAL A 84 -3.28 15.53 -14.93
CA VAL A 84 -2.29 15.08 -13.95
C VAL A 84 -0.88 15.04 -14.54
N ALA A 85 -0.72 14.60 -15.79
CA ALA A 85 0.57 14.58 -16.47
C ALA A 85 1.15 16.01 -16.60
N VAL A 86 0.33 16.99 -16.98
CA VAL A 86 0.75 18.40 -17.03
C VAL A 86 1.16 18.93 -15.64
N LEU A 87 0.44 18.54 -14.57
CA LEU A 87 0.80 18.91 -13.20
C LEU A 87 2.09 18.23 -12.73
N ALA A 88 2.34 16.99 -13.16
CA ALA A 88 3.56 16.24 -12.87
C ALA A 88 4.78 16.94 -13.49
N GLU A 89 4.69 17.32 -14.77
CA GLU A 89 5.73 18.06 -15.49
C GLU A 89 6.10 19.40 -14.81
N ARG A 90 5.14 20.03 -14.15
CA ARG A 90 5.34 21.29 -13.41
C ARG A 90 5.78 21.10 -11.96
N GLY A 91 5.88 19.85 -11.49
CA GLY A 91 6.21 19.53 -10.10
C GLY A 91 5.12 19.90 -9.09
N GLU A 92 3.90 20.21 -9.54
CA GLU A 92 2.81 20.70 -8.70
C GLU A 92 2.14 19.57 -7.89
N LEU A 93 2.26 18.31 -8.35
CA LEU A 93 1.65 17.16 -7.67
C LEU A 93 2.14 16.99 -6.22
N ASN A 94 3.43 17.20 -5.98
CA ASN A 94 3.99 17.15 -4.63
C ASN A 94 3.36 18.23 -3.74
N THR A 95 3.23 19.45 -4.24
CA THR A 95 2.60 20.56 -3.51
C THR A 95 1.14 20.27 -3.18
N MET A 96 0.38 19.71 -4.13
CA MET A 96 -1.01 19.32 -3.90
C MET A 96 -1.14 18.21 -2.86
N PHE A 97 -0.27 17.19 -2.94
CA PHE A 97 -0.24 16.11 -1.97
C PHE A 97 0.12 16.60 -0.56
N GLU A 98 1.03 17.56 -0.45
CA GLU A 98 1.41 18.14 0.85
C GLU A 98 0.30 18.97 1.50
N GLN A 99 -0.61 19.55 0.71
CA GLN A 99 -1.78 20.26 1.23
C GLN A 99 -2.83 19.35 1.86
N LEU A 100 -2.74 18.02 1.65
CA LEU A 100 -3.64 17.07 2.31
C LEU A 100 -3.45 17.13 3.83
N PRO A 101 -4.55 17.08 4.61
CA PRO A 101 -4.47 17.15 6.06
C PRO A 101 -3.73 15.93 6.60
N ALA A 102 -2.77 16.18 7.50
CA ALA A 102 -2.20 15.11 8.32
C ALA A 102 -3.22 14.73 9.41
N LEU A 103 -3.48 13.43 9.57
CA LEU A 103 -4.35 12.89 10.61
C LEU A 103 -3.54 11.95 11.51
N PRO A 104 -2.64 12.47 12.38
CA PRO A 104 -1.75 11.64 13.17
C PRO A 104 -2.49 10.74 14.15
N ARG A 105 -3.65 11.19 14.68
CA ARG A 105 -4.52 10.35 15.52
C ARG A 105 -5.08 9.14 14.77
N LEU A 106 -5.41 9.31 13.49
CA LEU A 106 -5.83 8.22 12.62
C LEU A 106 -4.66 7.27 12.35
N GLN A 107 -3.44 7.78 12.10
CA GLN A 107 -2.27 6.93 11.91
C GLN A 107 -1.95 6.11 13.18
N TRP A 108 -1.96 6.74 14.35
CA TRP A 108 -1.80 6.07 15.65
C TRP A 108 -2.82 4.96 15.85
N TRP A 109 -4.09 5.31 15.68
CA TRP A 109 -5.20 4.39 15.83
C TRP A 109 -5.11 3.25 14.81
N GLY A 110 -4.88 3.57 13.54
CA GLY A 110 -4.83 2.62 12.45
C GLY A 110 -3.71 1.61 12.65
N LEU A 111 -2.51 2.07 12.99
CA LEU A 111 -1.37 1.19 13.20
C LEU A 111 -1.60 0.23 14.38
N ARG A 112 -2.23 0.69 15.47
CA ARG A 112 -2.55 -0.19 16.61
C ARG A 112 -3.70 -1.13 16.30
N THR A 113 -4.87 -0.58 15.97
CA THR A 113 -6.11 -1.33 15.82
C THR A 113 -6.01 -2.32 14.67
N MET A 114 -5.53 -1.89 13.50
CA MET A 114 -5.45 -2.77 12.33
C MET A 114 -4.42 -3.89 12.54
N THR A 115 -3.29 -3.64 13.22
CA THR A 115 -2.30 -4.69 13.49
C THR A 115 -2.82 -5.74 14.47
N HIS A 116 -3.49 -5.31 15.55
CA HIS A 116 -4.14 -6.23 16.49
C HIS A 116 -5.20 -7.08 15.79
N GLN A 117 -6.03 -6.49 14.94
CA GLN A 117 -7.05 -7.22 14.16
C GLN A 117 -6.44 -8.19 13.15
N LEU A 118 -5.33 -7.81 12.51
CA LEU A 118 -4.62 -8.70 11.58
C LEU A 118 -4.14 -9.97 12.29
N LEU A 119 -3.68 -9.83 13.54
CA LEU A 119 -3.02 -10.89 14.28
C LEU A 119 -3.92 -11.69 15.22
N ALA A 120 -5.09 -11.17 15.60
CA ALA A 120 -6.06 -11.82 16.47
C ALA A 120 -6.38 -13.26 16.03
N TYR A 121 -6.44 -13.49 14.71
CA TYR A 121 -6.79 -14.79 14.11
C TYR A 121 -5.60 -15.55 13.51
N SER A 122 -4.36 -15.15 13.83
CA SER A 122 -3.14 -15.69 13.21
C SER A 122 -2.50 -16.89 13.93
N GLN A 123 -3.17 -17.43 14.96
CA GLN A 123 -2.59 -18.44 15.84
C GLN A 123 -2.09 -19.69 15.09
N GLY A 124 -0.85 -20.10 15.34
CA GLY A 124 -0.21 -21.29 14.75
C GLY A 124 0.16 -21.18 13.26
N ARG A 125 0.09 -19.99 12.64
CA ARG A 125 0.33 -19.81 11.20
C ARG A 125 1.79 -19.55 10.85
N ARG A 126 2.17 -19.92 9.62
CA ARG A 126 3.47 -19.56 9.02
C ARG A 126 3.56 -18.04 8.85
N GLY A 127 4.76 -17.48 8.94
CA GLY A 127 4.99 -16.02 8.91
C GLY A 127 4.64 -15.29 10.21
N ARG A 128 4.09 -15.99 11.21
CA ARG A 128 3.70 -15.34 12.47
C ARG A 128 4.87 -14.73 13.22
N GLN A 129 6.05 -15.34 13.19
CA GLN A 129 7.20 -14.87 13.98
C GLN A 129 7.57 -13.41 13.65
N THR A 130 7.77 -13.08 12.37
CA THR A 130 8.09 -11.71 11.93
C THR A 130 6.97 -10.72 12.30
N MET A 131 5.72 -11.14 12.14
CA MET A 131 4.58 -10.29 12.46
C MET A 131 4.36 -10.13 13.98
N GLN A 132 4.77 -11.12 14.77
CA GLN A 132 4.76 -11.04 16.23
C GLN A 132 5.80 -10.02 16.72
N VAL A 133 6.99 -9.98 16.12
CA VAL A 133 7.98 -8.92 16.39
C VAL A 133 7.39 -7.54 16.13
N CYS A 134 6.68 -7.36 15.01
CA CYS A 134 6.00 -6.09 14.70
C CYS A 134 4.93 -5.74 15.75
N LEU A 135 4.14 -6.72 16.20
CA LEU A 135 3.12 -6.53 17.23
C LEU A 135 3.72 -6.17 18.59
N ASP A 136 4.76 -6.87 19.01
CA ASP A 136 5.44 -6.64 20.28
C ASP A 136 6.04 -5.23 20.31
N LYS A 137 6.62 -4.80 19.19
CA LYS A 137 7.07 -3.42 19.03
C LYS A 137 5.95 -2.40 19.02
N ILE A 138 4.83 -2.65 18.35
CA ILE A 138 3.67 -1.75 18.43
C ILE A 138 3.19 -1.62 19.87
N ASN A 139 3.16 -2.72 20.62
CA ASN A 139 2.74 -2.70 22.01
C ASN A 139 3.69 -1.90 22.90
N GLY A 140 5.00 -1.90 22.61
CA GLY A 140 5.98 -1.07 23.33
C GLY A 140 6.02 0.39 22.85
N VAL A 141 6.18 0.61 21.54
CA VAL A 141 6.30 1.94 20.93
C VAL A 141 4.99 2.71 21.09
N LEU A 142 3.85 2.11 20.76
CA LEU A 142 2.54 2.78 20.78
C LEU A 142 1.70 2.44 22.01
N GLU A 143 2.35 2.11 23.13
CA GLU A 143 1.68 1.93 24.41
C GLU A 143 1.01 3.22 24.90
N GLY A 144 -0.15 3.08 25.56
CA GLY A 144 -0.83 4.19 26.24
C GLY A 144 -1.81 4.96 25.36
N THR A 145 -2.03 6.24 25.69
CA THR A 145 -2.84 7.17 24.89
C THR A 145 -2.04 7.71 23.70
N TYR A 146 -2.72 8.39 22.76
CA TYR A 146 -2.05 9.07 21.66
C TYR A 146 -0.89 9.95 22.14
N ASP A 147 0.24 9.81 21.46
CA ASP A 147 1.50 10.50 21.74
C ASP A 147 2.16 10.88 20.41
N GLU A 148 2.39 12.18 20.25
CA GLU A 148 2.92 12.76 19.02
C GLU A 148 4.41 12.47 18.83
N ASP A 149 5.20 12.45 19.91
CA ASP A 149 6.65 12.21 19.85
C ASP A 149 6.95 10.79 19.38
N LYS A 150 6.13 9.83 19.80
CA LYS A 150 6.21 8.44 19.37
C LYS A 150 5.91 8.26 17.88
N LEU A 151 4.96 9.02 17.31
CA LEU A 151 4.74 9.04 15.85
C LEU A 151 5.85 9.78 15.11
N ALA A 152 6.30 10.91 15.64
CA ALA A 152 7.43 11.65 15.08
C ALA A 152 8.68 10.77 15.00
N ARG A 153 8.88 9.87 15.96
CA ARG A 153 9.96 8.86 15.89
C ARG A 153 9.79 7.89 14.73
N LEU A 154 8.59 7.37 14.48
CA LEU A 154 8.33 6.50 13.32
C LEU A 154 8.57 7.23 12.00
N GLN A 155 8.15 8.49 11.91
CA GLN A 155 8.43 9.35 10.76
C GLN A 155 9.93 9.58 10.60
N GLN A 156 10.66 9.86 11.68
CA GLN A 156 12.10 10.02 11.61
C GLN A 156 12.78 8.75 11.07
N VAL A 157 12.42 7.57 11.58
CA VAL A 157 12.98 6.29 11.12
C VAL A 157 12.65 6.03 9.64
N TRP A 158 11.46 6.45 9.18
CA TRP A 158 11.12 6.42 7.76
C TRP A 158 12.13 7.22 6.94
N HIS A 159 12.38 8.47 7.29
CA HIS A 159 13.27 9.36 6.54
C HIS A 159 14.75 8.95 6.64
N ASP A 160 15.20 8.53 7.83
CA ASP A 160 16.61 8.27 8.10
C ASP A 160 17.07 6.88 7.64
N ARG A 161 16.18 5.88 7.61
CA ARG A 161 16.55 4.48 7.32
C ARG A 161 15.74 3.83 6.21
N VAL A 162 14.41 3.85 6.30
CA VAL A 162 13.55 3.06 5.40
C VAL A 162 13.51 3.66 3.99
N ALA A 163 13.31 4.98 3.86
CA ALA A 163 13.25 5.64 2.57
C ALA A 163 14.59 5.55 1.80
N PRO A 164 15.77 5.74 2.43
CA PRO A 164 17.06 5.47 1.77
C PRO A 164 17.22 4.03 1.30
N PHE A 165 16.82 3.04 2.12
CA PHE A 165 16.85 1.63 1.73
C PHE A 165 15.95 1.35 0.53
N LEU A 166 14.74 1.90 0.49
CA LEU A 166 13.83 1.73 -0.64
C LEU A 166 14.30 2.50 -1.88
N ALA A 167 15.01 3.61 -1.72
CA ALA A 167 15.60 4.35 -2.83
C ALA A 167 16.76 3.58 -3.49
N SER A 168 17.50 2.75 -2.74
CA SER A 168 18.51 1.84 -3.31
C SER A 168 17.90 0.57 -3.92
N HIS A 169 16.64 0.26 -3.61
CA HIS A 169 15.88 -0.86 -4.16
C HIS A 169 14.50 -0.42 -4.67
N PRO A 170 14.44 0.51 -5.66
CA PRO A 170 13.21 1.16 -6.08
C PRO A 170 12.12 0.17 -6.55
N GLN A 171 12.54 -0.96 -7.12
CA GLN A 171 11.66 -2.01 -7.62
C GLN A 171 10.78 -2.67 -6.55
N ILE A 172 11.14 -2.62 -5.27
CA ILE A 172 10.42 -3.34 -4.20
C ILE A 172 8.95 -2.91 -4.13
N LEU A 173 8.71 -1.61 -3.97
CA LEU A 173 7.33 -1.09 -3.87
C LEU A 173 6.64 -1.07 -5.23
N ASP A 174 7.38 -0.81 -6.30
CA ASP A 174 6.82 -0.78 -7.66
C ASP A 174 6.29 -2.16 -8.07
N ASN A 175 7.12 -3.19 -7.96
CA ASN A 175 6.74 -4.57 -8.25
C ASN A 175 5.61 -5.03 -7.33
N TYR A 176 5.67 -4.67 -6.04
CA TYR A 176 4.61 -5.01 -5.10
C TYR A 176 3.25 -4.46 -5.53
N LEU A 177 3.17 -3.16 -5.84
CA LEU A 177 1.91 -2.49 -6.18
C LEU A 177 1.38 -2.94 -7.53
N LEU A 178 2.24 -3.09 -8.53
CA LEU A 178 1.85 -3.64 -9.83
C LEU A 178 1.33 -5.06 -9.69
N TYR A 179 2.03 -5.91 -8.93
CA TYR A 179 1.56 -7.26 -8.63
C TYR A 179 0.23 -7.23 -7.90
N TYR A 180 0.07 -6.35 -6.91
CA TYR A 180 -1.17 -6.22 -6.16
C TYR A 180 -2.32 -5.95 -7.12
N VAL A 181 -2.24 -4.88 -7.91
CA VAL A 181 -3.32 -4.46 -8.81
C VAL A 181 -3.62 -5.53 -9.86
N TYR A 182 -2.58 -6.12 -10.45
CA TYR A 182 -2.73 -7.15 -11.46
C TYR A 182 -3.32 -8.45 -10.90
N HIS A 183 -2.71 -9.00 -9.84
CA HIS A 183 -3.11 -10.27 -9.24
C HIS A 183 -4.52 -10.23 -8.66
N HIS A 184 -4.91 -9.08 -8.10
CA HIS A 184 -6.21 -8.88 -7.52
C HIS A 184 -7.26 -8.36 -8.52
N ASN A 185 -6.87 -8.14 -9.78
CA ASN A 185 -7.74 -7.54 -10.79
C ASN A 185 -8.36 -6.22 -10.29
N PHE A 186 -7.61 -5.42 -9.54
CA PHE A 186 -8.11 -4.21 -8.88
C PHE A 186 -8.63 -3.18 -9.91
N PRO A 187 -9.76 -2.49 -9.69
CA PRO A 187 -10.66 -2.56 -8.53
C PRO A 187 -11.84 -3.55 -8.73
N LEU A 188 -11.71 -4.54 -9.61
CA LEU A 188 -12.77 -5.45 -10.07
C LEU A 188 -13.07 -6.62 -9.12
N GLN A 189 -12.57 -6.56 -7.89
CA GLN A 189 -12.79 -7.62 -6.91
C GLN A 189 -14.25 -7.68 -6.46
N PRO A 190 -14.73 -8.82 -5.91
CA PRO A 190 -16.04 -8.88 -5.28
C PRO A 190 -16.14 -7.87 -4.12
N GLY A 191 -16.94 -6.82 -4.31
CA GLY A 191 -17.06 -5.68 -3.38
C GLY A 191 -17.28 -4.37 -4.16
N ASP A 192 -17.27 -3.25 -3.45
CA ASP A 192 -17.26 -1.93 -4.08
C ASP A 192 -15.81 -1.48 -4.38
N LYS A 193 -15.62 -0.69 -5.45
CA LYS A 193 -14.32 -0.16 -5.86
C LYS A 193 -13.64 0.66 -4.76
N CYS A 194 -14.43 1.36 -3.95
CA CYS A 194 -13.94 2.14 -2.81
C CYS A 194 -13.37 1.23 -1.71
N GLN A 195 -14.01 0.09 -1.45
CA GLN A 195 -13.49 -0.91 -0.50
C GLN A 195 -12.19 -1.56 -1.00
N ALA A 196 -12.09 -1.82 -2.31
CA ALA A 196 -10.85 -2.30 -2.92
C ALA A 196 -9.71 -1.29 -2.73
N TYR A 197 -9.99 0.01 -2.93
CA TYR A 197 -9.01 1.08 -2.73
C TYR A 197 -8.62 1.24 -1.26
N GLN A 198 -9.59 1.23 -0.35
CA GLN A 198 -9.34 1.23 1.09
C GLN A 198 -8.39 0.10 1.50
N LEU A 199 -8.59 -1.10 0.96
CA LEU A 199 -7.72 -2.24 1.28
C LEU A 199 -6.28 -2.02 0.77
N LEU A 200 -6.12 -1.54 -0.46
CA LEU A 200 -4.81 -1.20 -1.03
C LEU A 200 -4.06 -0.18 -0.15
N VAL A 201 -4.75 0.88 0.28
CA VAL A 201 -4.18 1.92 1.15
C VAL A 201 -3.80 1.35 2.52
N VAL A 202 -4.67 0.51 3.12
CA VAL A 202 -4.39 -0.11 4.43
C VAL A 202 -3.20 -1.07 4.34
N ASP A 203 -3.13 -1.90 3.30
CA ASP A 203 -2.01 -2.82 3.09
C ASP A 203 -0.69 -2.06 2.93
N TYR A 204 -0.68 -1.00 2.12
CA TYR A 204 0.48 -0.11 1.97
C TYR A 204 0.87 0.57 3.30
N PHE A 205 -0.11 1.17 3.98
CA PHE A 205 0.10 1.86 5.25
C PHE A 205 0.72 0.94 6.31
N LEU A 206 0.20 -0.29 6.44
CA LEU A 206 0.73 -1.26 7.41
C LEU A 206 2.14 -1.72 7.05
N LEU A 207 2.37 -2.13 5.79
CA LEU A 207 3.70 -2.58 5.35
C LEU A 207 4.75 -1.48 5.52
N ARG A 208 4.41 -0.24 5.15
CA ARG A 208 5.29 0.93 5.33
C ARG A 208 5.70 1.10 6.79
N ASN A 209 4.73 1.08 7.70
CA ASN A 209 5.00 1.27 9.13
C ASN A 209 5.72 0.06 9.74
N TYR A 210 5.45 -1.16 9.28
CA TYR A 210 6.17 -2.34 9.74
C TYR A 210 7.64 -2.32 9.31
N LEU A 211 7.99 -1.79 8.14
CA LEU A 211 9.39 -1.54 7.78
C LEU A 211 10.06 -0.60 8.78
N CYS A 212 9.39 0.49 9.19
CA CYS A 212 9.90 1.38 10.23
C CYS A 212 10.11 0.63 11.55
N LEU A 213 9.15 -0.19 11.96
CA LEU A 213 9.29 -0.98 13.18
C LEU A 213 10.46 -1.96 13.09
N LEU A 214 10.66 -2.65 11.96
CA LEU A 214 11.82 -3.54 11.79
C LEU A 214 13.13 -2.76 11.89
N ALA A 215 13.25 -1.63 11.18
CA ALA A 215 14.39 -0.73 11.29
C ALA A 215 14.63 -0.23 12.73
N MET A 216 13.56 -0.03 13.52
CA MET A 216 13.66 0.31 14.94
C MET A 216 14.23 -0.79 15.85
N ASP A 217 14.12 -2.10 15.52
CA ASP A 217 14.84 -3.14 16.33
C ASP A 217 16.32 -2.92 16.19
N LYS A 218 16.70 -2.75 14.92
CA LYS A 218 18.07 -2.88 14.50
C LYS A 218 18.91 -1.69 14.93
N GLU A 219 18.29 -0.57 15.35
CA GLU A 219 19.00 0.56 15.96
C GLU A 219 19.82 0.18 17.20
N LEU A 220 19.51 -0.95 17.85
CA LEU A 220 20.25 -1.43 19.00
C LEU A 220 21.66 -1.95 18.65
N ASP A 221 21.93 -2.24 17.37
CA ASP A 221 23.23 -2.67 16.86
C ASP A 221 23.61 -1.81 15.63
N GLU A 222 24.66 -1.01 15.74
CA GLU A 222 25.11 -0.10 14.66
C GLU A 222 25.50 -0.84 13.37
N LEU A 223 25.74 -2.16 13.44
CA LEU A 223 26.08 -3.00 12.29
C LEU A 223 24.86 -3.72 11.69
N ASP A 224 23.70 -3.67 12.33
CA ASP A 224 22.47 -4.29 11.85
C ASP A 224 21.60 -3.24 11.18
N GLU A 225 21.45 -3.34 9.86
CA GLU A 225 20.62 -2.44 9.06
C GLU A 225 19.45 -3.22 8.44
N LEU A 226 18.41 -2.49 8.03
CA LEU A 226 17.32 -3.09 7.28
C LEU A 226 17.86 -3.67 5.98
N ASP A 227 17.59 -4.95 5.72
CA ASP A 227 18.09 -5.65 4.53
C ASP A 227 16.96 -6.25 3.66
N GLU A 228 17.33 -6.76 2.48
CA GLU A 228 16.38 -7.42 1.57
C GLU A 228 15.66 -8.61 2.20
N GLN A 229 16.32 -9.35 3.10
CA GLN A 229 15.75 -10.53 3.74
C GLN A 229 14.66 -10.14 4.75
N ASP A 230 14.84 -9.03 5.47
CA ASP A 230 13.81 -8.44 6.34
C ASP A 230 12.56 -8.07 5.54
N VAL A 231 12.74 -7.39 4.40
CA VAL A 231 11.63 -6.99 3.53
C VAL A 231 10.89 -8.20 2.98
N VAL A 232 11.62 -9.19 2.46
CA VAL A 232 11.02 -10.43 1.94
C VAL A 232 10.26 -11.15 3.03
N ASN A 233 10.85 -11.29 4.23
CA ASN A 233 10.21 -11.93 5.37
C ASN A 233 8.95 -11.18 5.81
N LEU A 234 8.98 -9.85 5.84
CA LEU A 234 7.85 -9.01 6.21
C LEU A 234 6.70 -9.19 5.23
N PHE A 235 6.93 -8.98 3.93
CA PHE A 235 5.87 -9.03 2.91
C PHE A 235 5.28 -10.45 2.79
N TYR A 236 6.13 -11.47 2.83
CA TYR A 236 5.70 -12.87 2.87
C TYR A 236 4.80 -13.14 4.08
N SER A 237 5.25 -12.73 5.27
CA SER A 237 4.56 -13.00 6.52
C SER A 237 3.23 -12.25 6.59
N TYR A 238 3.25 -10.98 6.21
CA TYR A 238 2.07 -10.13 6.11
C TYR A 238 1.00 -10.79 5.24
N HIS A 239 1.35 -11.13 4.00
CA HIS A 239 0.38 -11.70 3.06
C HIS A 239 -0.07 -13.09 3.47
N THR A 240 0.80 -13.91 4.06
CA THR A 240 0.40 -15.22 4.61
C THR A 240 -0.69 -15.06 5.68
N ILE A 241 -0.56 -14.09 6.59
CA ILE A 241 -1.56 -13.85 7.63
C ILE A 241 -2.83 -13.21 7.04
N ARG A 242 -2.65 -12.20 6.18
CA ARG A 242 -3.72 -11.42 5.56
C ARG A 242 -4.71 -12.28 4.77
N GLN A 243 -4.21 -13.22 3.99
CA GLN A 243 -5.00 -14.11 3.13
C GLN A 243 -5.98 -15.00 3.90
N HIS A 244 -5.63 -15.34 5.15
CA HIS A 244 -6.45 -16.19 6.00
C HIS A 244 -7.28 -15.40 7.02
N ASN A 245 -7.41 -14.08 6.82
CA ASN A 245 -8.23 -13.19 7.62
C ASN A 245 -9.31 -12.54 6.74
N ALA A 246 -10.30 -13.35 6.36
CA ALA A 246 -11.41 -12.95 5.49
C ALA A 246 -12.32 -11.89 6.14
N SER A 247 -12.39 -11.83 7.47
CA SER A 247 -13.17 -10.83 8.21
C SER A 247 -12.47 -9.48 8.33
N PHE A 248 -11.14 -9.42 8.17
CA PHE A 248 -10.36 -8.20 8.36
C PHE A 248 -10.93 -6.98 7.65
N ILE A 249 -11.33 -7.10 6.38
CA ILE A 249 -11.83 -5.96 5.59
C ILE A 249 -13.07 -5.37 6.27
N LYS A 250 -14.05 -6.23 6.58
CA LYS A 250 -15.31 -5.82 7.22
C LYS A 250 -15.04 -5.21 8.59
N THR A 251 -14.10 -5.78 9.34
CA THR A 251 -13.71 -5.25 10.64
C THR A 251 -13.06 -3.87 10.51
N ILE A 252 -12.12 -3.67 9.59
CA ILE A 252 -11.48 -2.35 9.40
C ILE A 252 -12.50 -1.31 8.92
N GLU A 253 -13.39 -1.66 8.00
CA GLU A 253 -14.45 -0.76 7.54
C GLU A 253 -15.37 -0.35 8.71
N GLN A 254 -15.80 -1.31 9.53
CA GLN A 254 -16.61 -1.00 10.71
C GLN A 254 -15.85 -0.11 11.71
N GLU A 255 -14.60 -0.44 12.01
CA GLU A 255 -13.74 0.30 12.95
C GLU A 255 -13.47 1.75 12.49
N LEU A 256 -13.27 1.97 11.18
CA LEU A 256 -13.14 3.31 10.60
C LEU A 256 -14.43 4.12 10.74
N ASN A 257 -15.59 3.47 10.52
CA ASN A 257 -16.90 4.10 10.72
C ASN A 257 -17.12 4.47 12.19
N ASP A 258 -16.90 3.52 13.10
CA ASP A 258 -17.12 3.69 14.54
C ASP A 258 -16.20 4.76 15.14
N SER A 259 -14.98 4.91 14.59
CA SER A 259 -14.00 5.91 15.01
C SER A 259 -14.18 7.29 14.36
N GLY A 260 -15.16 7.46 13.46
CA GLY A 260 -15.39 8.72 12.74
C GLY A 260 -14.35 9.04 11.66
N PHE A 261 -13.62 8.03 11.18
CA PHE A 261 -12.59 8.14 10.14
C PHE A 261 -13.02 7.55 8.79
N ALA A 262 -14.30 7.26 8.60
CA ALA A 262 -14.83 6.79 7.33
C ALA A 262 -14.99 7.95 6.33
N SER A 263 -13.88 8.37 5.72
CA SER A 263 -13.87 9.32 4.62
C SER A 263 -12.71 9.09 3.67
N ASP A 264 -12.84 9.51 2.41
CA ASP A 264 -11.75 9.42 1.41
C ASP A 264 -10.51 10.19 1.88
N ILE A 265 -10.72 11.35 2.52
CA ILE A 265 -9.65 12.18 3.09
C ILE A 265 -8.88 11.41 4.17
N SER A 266 -9.56 10.59 4.97
CA SER A 266 -8.93 9.74 5.96
C SER A 266 -8.01 8.71 5.31
N LEU A 267 -8.42 8.10 4.20
CA LEU A 267 -7.55 7.19 3.44
C LEU A 267 -6.34 7.92 2.85
N TYR A 268 -6.52 9.12 2.30
CA TYR A 268 -5.41 9.92 1.78
C TYR A 268 -4.41 10.32 2.88
N ALA A 269 -4.89 10.61 4.09
CA ALA A 269 -4.02 10.93 5.22
C ALA A 269 -3.14 9.74 5.66
N LEU A 270 -3.58 8.49 5.45
CA LEU A 270 -2.76 7.29 5.70
C LEU A 270 -1.60 7.14 4.71
N LEU A 271 -1.66 7.77 3.53
CA LEU A 271 -0.58 7.76 2.56
C LEU A 271 0.59 8.67 2.96
N LYS A 272 0.35 9.68 3.79
CA LYS A 272 1.41 10.56 4.31
C LYS A 272 2.31 9.80 5.29
N PRO A 273 3.64 9.97 5.23
CA PRO A 273 4.57 9.32 6.15
C PRO A 273 4.25 9.62 7.61
#